data_AF-A0A3D3ZI86-F1
#
_entry.id   AF-A0A3D3ZI86-F1
#
_cell.length_a   1.000
_cell.length_b   1.000
_cell.length_c   1.000
_cell.angle_alpha   90.00
_cell.angle_beta   90.00
_cell.angle_gamma   90.00
#
_symmetry.space_group_name_H-M   'P 1'
#
loop_
_entity.id
_entity.type
_entity.pdbx_description
1 polymer ?
#
loop_
_entity_poly.entity_id
_entity_poly.type
_entity_poly.pdbx_seq_one_letter_code
_entity_poly.pdbx_strand_id
1 'polypeptide(L)'
;MTQLETYITENEGRFLEDLKSWLRIPSISTLPEHAVDIRRAAVYAVDQLKHIGFERAELIQTAGHPLVYGEWLKAPGKPTLLIYGHYDVQPVDPVELWNSPPFEPTVRGDNLYCRGACDDKGQTMLV
;
A
#
# COMPACT_ATOMS: atom_id res chain seq x y z
N MET A 1 -25.96 -4.16 10.47
CA MET A 1 -24.65 -4.23 9.77
C MET A 1 -24.50 -5.61 9.18
N THR A 2 -23.93 -5.72 7.98
CA THR A 2 -23.53 -7.00 7.40
C THR A 2 -22.31 -7.56 8.14
N GLN A 3 -22.03 -8.86 8.00
CA GLN A 3 -20.83 -9.47 8.59
C GLN A 3 -19.54 -8.77 8.12
N LEU A 4 -19.53 -8.27 6.88
CA LEU A 4 -18.42 -7.51 6.31
C LEU A 4 -18.26 -6.14 6.99
N GLU A 5 -19.36 -5.39 7.17
CA GLU A 5 -19.33 -4.08 7.84
C GLU A 5 -18.87 -4.20 9.30
N THR A 6 -19.27 -5.27 10.00
CA THR A 6 -18.79 -5.56 11.35
C THR A 6 -17.29 -5.85 11.34
N TYR A 7 -16.81 -6.71 10.44
CA TYR A 7 -15.38 -7.01 10.33
C TYR A 7 -14.55 -5.75 10.05
N ILE A 8 -15.00 -4.90 9.13
CA ILE A 8 -14.29 -3.65 8.80
C ILE A 8 -14.23 -2.73 10.01
N THR A 9 -15.36 -2.50 10.68
CA THR A 9 -15.41 -1.63 11.86
C THR A 9 -14.53 -2.14 13.01
N GLU A 10 -14.56 -3.45 13.27
CA GLU A 10 -13.77 -4.06 14.36
C GLU A 10 -12.26 -4.06 14.08
N ASN A 11 -11.85 -4.02 12.81
CA ASN A 11 -10.45 -4.07 12.38
C ASN A 11 -9.90 -2.73 11.91
N GLU A 12 -10.70 -1.65 11.90
CA GLU A 12 -10.33 -0.34 11.36
C GLU A 12 -9.00 0.16 11.91
N GLY A 13 -8.78 0.04 13.22
CA GLY A 13 -7.53 0.44 13.87
C GLY A 13 -6.32 -0.33 13.35
N ARG A 14 -6.45 -1.63 13.10
CA ARG A 14 -5.39 -2.46 12.51
C ARG A 14 -5.11 -2.03 11.07
N PHE A 15 -6.16 -1.89 10.26
CA PHE A 15 -6.03 -1.45 8.86
C PHE A 15 -5.37 -0.09 8.75
N LEU A 16 -5.72 0.83 9.66
CA LEU A 16 -5.08 2.13 9.70
C LEU A 16 -3.59 2.01 10.03
N GLU A 17 -3.19 1.18 10.99
CA GLU A 17 -1.78 0.99 11.33
C GLU A 17 -0.98 0.25 10.25
N ASP A 18 -1.59 -0.73 9.57
CA ASP A 18 -1.03 -1.39 8.40
C ASP A 18 -0.80 -0.38 7.26
N LEU A 19 -1.75 0.52 7.00
CA LEU A 19 -1.60 1.58 6.01
C LEU A 19 -0.50 2.57 6.40
N LYS A 20 -0.50 3.04 7.66
CA LYS A 20 0.54 3.95 8.15
C LYS A 20 1.94 3.32 8.05
N SER A 21 2.06 2.02 8.30
CA SER A 21 3.33 1.30 8.15
C SER A 21 3.84 1.32 6.72
N TRP A 22 2.96 1.14 5.73
CA TRP A 22 3.33 1.24 4.32
C TRP A 22 3.65 2.66 3.87
N LEU A 23 2.91 3.64 4.38
CA LEU A 23 3.07 5.06 4.08
C LEU A 23 4.40 5.64 4.58
N ARG A 24 4.95 5.11 5.67
CA ARG A 24 6.28 5.50 6.18
C ARG A 24 7.44 5.13 5.23
N ILE A 25 7.20 4.33 4.19
CA ILE A 25 8.23 3.98 3.20
C ILE A 25 8.21 5.03 2.07
N PRO A 26 9.29 5.83 1.90
CA PRO A 26 9.34 6.88 0.90
C PRO A 26 9.70 6.32 -0.49
N SER A 27 8.79 5.55 -1.06
CA SER A 27 8.97 4.87 -2.36
C SER A 27 8.86 5.85 -3.55
N ILE A 28 9.72 6.86 -3.61
CA ILE A 28 9.70 7.86 -4.68
C ILE A 28 10.38 7.30 -5.94
N SER A 29 9.61 7.02 -6.99
CA SER A 29 10.13 6.29 -8.17
C SER A 29 10.99 7.14 -9.09
N THR A 30 10.84 8.46 -9.06
CA THR A 30 11.54 9.42 -9.94
C THR A 30 12.93 9.81 -9.43
N LEU A 31 13.28 9.40 -8.21
CA LEU A 31 14.51 9.76 -7.52
C LEU A 31 15.36 8.49 -7.27
N PRO A 32 16.53 8.33 -7.92
CA PRO A 32 17.34 7.11 -7.83
C PRO A 32 17.76 6.72 -6.41
N GLU A 33 17.95 7.69 -5.52
CA GLU A 33 18.27 7.48 -4.11
C GLU A 33 17.21 6.67 -3.35
N HIS A 34 15.96 6.66 -3.83
CA HIS A 34 14.85 5.91 -3.26
C HIS A 34 14.67 4.50 -3.85
N ALA A 35 15.61 4.00 -4.66
CA ALA A 35 15.53 2.65 -5.22
C ALA A 35 15.40 1.55 -4.15
N VAL A 36 16.06 1.73 -3.00
CA VAL A 36 15.92 0.80 -1.85
C VAL A 36 14.52 0.89 -1.24
N ASP A 37 13.93 2.09 -1.16
CA ASP A 37 12.59 2.29 -0.61
C ASP A 37 11.49 1.75 -1.51
N ILE A 38 11.64 1.88 -2.82
CA ILE A 38 10.79 1.21 -3.81
C ILE A 38 10.76 -0.29 -3.53
N ARG A 39 11.94 -0.92 -3.41
CA ARG A 39 12.02 -2.36 -3.14
C ARG A 39 11.40 -2.70 -1.78
N ARG A 40 11.60 -1.90 -0.75
CA ARG A 40 10.97 -2.08 0.57
C ARG A 40 9.45 -2.00 0.49
N ALA A 41 8.90 -1.03 -0.24
CA ALA A 41 7.45 -0.89 -0.42
C ALA A 41 6.85 -2.07 -1.21
N ALA A 42 7.57 -2.58 -2.21
CA ALA A 42 7.15 -3.75 -2.97
C ALA A 42 7.16 -5.02 -2.10
N VAL A 43 8.22 -5.23 -1.30
CA VAL A 43 8.30 -6.35 -0.34
C VAL A 43 7.17 -6.27 0.67
N TYR A 44 6.89 -5.09 1.21
CA TYR A 44 5.76 -4.87 2.12
C TYR A 44 4.44 -5.34 1.51
N ALA A 45 4.15 -4.95 0.27
CA ALA A 45 2.93 -5.36 -0.42
C ALA A 45 2.85 -6.89 -0.62
N VAL A 46 3.96 -7.55 -0.98
CA VAL A 46 4.01 -9.02 -1.06
C VAL A 46 3.72 -9.67 0.28
N ASP A 47 4.30 -9.14 1.37
CA ASP A 47 4.10 -9.70 2.70
C ASP A 47 2.66 -9.51 3.19
N GLN A 48 2.02 -8.38 2.88
CA GLN A 48 0.60 -8.16 3.14
C GLN A 48 -0.29 -9.14 2.36
N LEU A 49 -0.03 -9.36 1.07
CA LEU A 49 -0.76 -10.34 0.27
C LEU A 49 -0.67 -11.76 0.87
N LYS A 50 0.52 -12.16 1.31
CA LYS A 50 0.71 -13.44 2.01
C LYS A 50 -0.05 -13.49 3.33
N HIS A 51 -0.02 -12.40 4.10
CA HIS A 51 -0.69 -12.30 5.39
C HIS A 51 -2.21 -12.51 5.26
N ILE A 52 -2.84 -11.95 4.22
CA ILE A 52 -4.28 -12.09 3.96
C ILE A 52 -4.65 -13.38 3.19
N GLY A 53 -3.69 -14.28 2.95
CA GLY A 53 -3.96 -15.64 2.47
C GLY A 53 -3.88 -15.84 0.95
N PHE A 54 -3.21 -14.94 0.21
CA PHE A 54 -2.85 -15.22 -1.18
C PHE A 54 -1.76 -16.30 -1.21
N GLU A 55 -2.04 -17.42 -1.88
CA GLU A 55 -1.13 -18.60 -1.89
C GLU A 55 0.14 -18.34 -2.66
N ARG A 56 0.05 -17.49 -3.70
CA ARG A 56 1.20 -17.03 -4.45
C ARG A 56 1.21 -15.52 -4.43
N ALA A 57 2.28 -14.97 -3.85
CA ALA A 57 2.61 -13.56 -3.90
C ALA A 57 4.13 -13.41 -3.99
N GLU A 58 4.60 -12.67 -5.00
CA GLU A 58 6.00 -12.56 -5.34
C GLU A 58 6.36 -11.23 -5.99
N LEU A 59 7.66 -10.93 -6.00
CA LEU A 59 8.22 -9.84 -6.79
C LEU A 59 8.66 -10.37 -8.14
N ILE A 60 8.19 -9.72 -9.20
CA ILE A 60 8.67 -9.97 -10.56
C ILE A 60 9.70 -8.88 -10.87
N GLN A 61 10.97 -9.29 -11.06
CA GLN A 61 12.04 -8.37 -11.41
C GLN A 61 11.81 -7.83 -12.83
N THR A 62 12.03 -6.53 -13.02
CA THR A 62 11.98 -5.86 -14.33
C THR A 62 13.29 -5.14 -14.58
N ALA A 63 13.44 -4.50 -15.74
CA ALA A 63 14.57 -3.60 -15.99
C ALA A 63 14.53 -2.33 -15.12
N GLY A 64 13.38 -1.99 -14.54
CA GLY A 64 13.20 -0.88 -13.61
C GLY A 64 12.68 -1.38 -12.25
N HIS A 65 11.62 -0.74 -11.76
CA HIS A 65 11.02 -1.09 -10.47
C HIS A 65 10.33 -2.48 -10.53
N PRO A 66 10.41 -3.31 -9.48
CA PRO A 66 9.81 -4.64 -9.50
C PRO A 66 8.28 -4.56 -9.53
N LEU A 67 7.62 -5.53 -10.16
CA LEU A 67 6.18 -5.68 -10.03
C LEU A 67 5.86 -6.51 -8.78
N VAL A 68 4.76 -6.17 -8.12
CA VAL A 68 4.14 -7.01 -7.10
C VAL A 68 3.06 -7.82 -7.78
N TYR A 69 3.15 -9.14 -7.67
CA TYR A 69 2.14 -10.05 -8.20
C TYR A 69 1.57 -10.89 -7.07
N GLY A 70 0.25 -11.06 -7.07
CA GLY A 70 -0.46 -11.96 -6.17
C GLY A 70 -1.64 -12.60 -6.86
N GLU A 71 -1.91 -13.88 -6.55
CA GLU A 71 -3.11 -14.56 -6.99
C GLU A 71 -3.80 -15.33 -5.86
N TRP A 72 -5.14 -15.28 -5.89
CA TRP A 72 -6.04 -16.10 -5.09
C TRP A 72 -7.05 -16.73 -6.05
N LEU A 73 -6.93 -18.03 -6.31
CA LEU A 73 -7.72 -18.75 -7.33
C LEU A 73 -8.68 -19.78 -6.71
N LYS A 74 -9.04 -19.62 -5.43
CA LYS A 74 -9.89 -20.58 -4.69
C LYS A 74 -11.40 -20.40 -4.91
N ALA A 75 -11.80 -19.84 -6.04
CA ALA A 75 -13.21 -19.63 -6.39
C ALA A 75 -13.57 -20.32 -7.72
N PRO A 76 -13.60 -21.68 -7.76
CA PRO A 76 -13.93 -22.41 -8.97
C PRO A 76 -15.33 -22.01 -9.49
N GLY A 77 -15.43 -21.81 -10.80
CA GLY A 77 -16.69 -21.40 -11.45
C GLY A 77 -17.06 -19.92 -11.26
N LYS A 78 -16.17 -19.09 -10.70
CA LYS A 78 -16.32 -17.63 -10.63
C LYS A 78 -15.37 -16.92 -11.61
N PRO A 79 -15.69 -15.68 -12.03
CA PRO A 79 -14.77 -14.88 -12.83
C PRO A 79 -13.49 -14.54 -12.08
N THR A 80 -12.38 -14.40 -12.81
CA THR A 80 -11.13 -13.84 -12.29
C THR A 80 -11.16 -12.32 -12.41
N LEU A 81 -10.91 -11.62 -11.31
CA LEU A 81 -10.75 -10.17 -11.29
C LEU A 81 -9.27 -9.81 -11.25
N LEU A 82 -8.85 -8.86 -12.08
CA LEU A 82 -7.54 -8.24 -12.00
C LEU A 82 -7.67 -6.89 -11.31
N ILE A 83 -6.97 -6.72 -10.19
CA ILE A 83 -6.85 -5.45 -9.48
C ILE A 83 -5.46 -4.89 -9.78
N TYR A 84 -5.41 -3.64 -10.24
CA TYR A 84 -4.18 -2.94 -10.55
C TYR A 84 -4.10 -1.67 -9.70
N GLY A 85 -2.89 -1.37 -9.23
CA GLY A 85 -2.56 -0.18 -8.47
C GLY A 85 -1.05 0.02 -8.47
N HIS A 86 -0.57 1.02 -7.73
CA HIS A 86 0.86 1.29 -7.62
C HIS A 86 1.28 1.63 -6.20
N TYR A 87 2.57 1.42 -5.92
CA TYR A 87 3.14 1.55 -4.59
C TYR A 87 4.25 2.60 -4.51
N ASP A 88 4.68 3.13 -5.67
CA ASP A 88 5.52 4.29 -5.73
C ASP A 88 4.71 5.58 -5.56
N VAL A 89 5.40 6.65 -5.21
CA VAL A 89 4.80 7.93 -4.89
C VAL A 89 5.58 9.08 -5.51
N GLN A 90 4.95 10.25 -5.61
CA GLN A 90 5.59 11.46 -6.10
C GLN A 90 6.58 12.06 -5.08
N PRO A 91 7.56 12.88 -5.54
CA PRO A 91 8.36 13.75 -4.68
C PRO A 91 7.51 14.65 -3.76
N VAL A 92 8.16 15.21 -2.75
CA VAL A 92 7.48 15.90 -1.64
C VAL A 92 7.77 17.40 -1.58
N ASP A 93 8.60 17.91 -2.48
CA ASP A 93 8.96 19.32 -2.51
C ASP A 93 7.77 20.22 -2.90
N PRO A 94 7.68 21.43 -2.35
CA PRO A 94 8.52 21.97 -1.26
C PRO A 94 8.15 21.37 0.13
N VAL A 95 9.16 20.85 0.84
CA VAL A 95 8.96 20.16 2.13
C VAL A 95 8.43 21.12 3.20
N GLU A 96 8.81 22.39 3.16
CA GLU A 96 8.43 23.42 4.13
C GLU A 96 6.94 23.79 4.10
N LEU A 97 6.22 23.45 3.04
CA LEU A 97 4.76 23.66 2.95
C LEU A 97 3.96 22.53 3.61
N TRP A 98 4.61 21.47 4.08
CA TRP A 98 3.94 20.40 4.79
C TRP A 98 3.74 20.76 6.27
N ASN A 99 2.50 20.59 6.75
CA ASN A 99 2.17 20.78 8.17
C ASN A 99 2.67 19.64 9.08
N SER A 100 3.08 18.51 8.50
CA SER A 100 3.64 17.32 9.16
C SER A 100 4.60 16.64 8.18
N PRO A 101 5.68 15.97 8.64
CA PRO A 101 6.65 15.38 7.72
C PRO A 101 5.96 14.47 6.67
N PRO A 102 6.35 14.53 5.37
CA PRO A 102 5.58 13.90 4.29
C PRO A 102 5.41 12.39 4.41
N PHE A 103 6.31 11.71 5.13
CA PHE A 103 6.28 10.26 5.37
C PHE A 103 6.05 9.92 6.85
N GLU A 104 5.51 10.86 7.62
CA GLU A 104 5.03 10.65 8.99
C GLU A 104 3.49 10.72 8.99
N PRO A 105 2.80 9.57 8.86
CA PRO A 105 1.35 9.56 8.71
C PRO A 105 0.65 10.19 9.92
N THR A 106 0.00 11.32 9.69
CA THR A 106 -0.55 12.16 10.75
C THR A 106 -2.05 12.27 10.59
N VAL A 107 -2.80 11.86 11.62
CA VAL A 107 -4.27 12.01 11.65
C VAL A 107 -4.61 13.41 12.13
N ARG A 108 -5.44 14.14 11.38
CA ARG A 108 -6.02 15.43 11.81
C ARG A 108 -7.51 15.44 11.52
N GLY A 109 -8.32 15.39 12.59
CA GLY A 109 -9.75 15.08 12.46
C GLY A 109 -9.92 13.70 11.84
N ASP A 110 -10.80 13.60 10.84
CA ASP A 110 -11.12 12.34 10.17
C ASP A 110 -10.17 12.02 8.99
N ASN A 111 -9.11 12.80 8.79
CA ASN A 111 -8.24 12.69 7.63
C ASN A 111 -6.83 12.21 8.02
N LEU A 112 -6.29 11.28 7.22
CA LEU A 112 -4.89 10.84 7.28
C LEU A 112 -4.05 11.61 6.27
N TYR A 113 -3.03 12.31 6.76
CA TYR A 113 -2.13 13.09 5.91
C TYR A 113 -0.76 12.43 5.83
N CYS A 114 -0.38 12.05 4.62
CA CYS A 114 0.91 11.48 4.25
C CYS A 114 1.04 11.47 2.73
N ARG A 115 2.25 11.63 2.19
CA ARG A 115 2.53 11.30 0.78
C ARG A 115 2.20 9.83 0.55
N GLY A 116 1.40 9.57 -0.49
CA GLY A 116 0.97 8.22 -0.86
C GLY A 116 -0.39 7.81 -0.28
N ALA A 117 -0.96 8.58 0.66
CA ALA A 117 -2.19 8.17 1.38
C ALA A 117 -3.39 7.98 0.46
N CYS A 118 -3.53 8.81 -0.58
CA CYS A 118 -4.60 8.77 -1.56
C CYS A 118 -4.08 8.51 -2.99
N ASP A 119 -2.78 8.33 -3.17
CA ASP A 119 -2.16 8.14 -4.49
C ASP A 119 -0.87 7.33 -4.33
N ASP A 120 -0.92 6.00 -4.28
CA ASP A 120 -2.14 5.16 -4.36
C ASP A 120 -2.16 4.06 -3.30
N LYS A 121 -1.32 4.19 -2.26
CA LYS A 121 -1.20 3.16 -1.21
C LYS A 121 -2.49 2.94 -0.45
N GLY A 122 -3.31 3.99 -0.25
CA GLY A 122 -4.60 3.85 0.41
C GLY A 122 -5.58 2.98 -0.37
N GLN A 123 -5.72 3.20 -1.68
CA GLN A 123 -6.65 2.43 -2.52
C GLN A 123 -6.13 1.06 -2.92
N THR A 124 -4.80 0.92 -3.07
CA THR A 124 -4.17 -0.36 -3.43
C THR A 124 -4.17 -1.35 -2.27
N MET A 125 -4.22 -0.89 -1.03
CA MET A 125 -4.11 -1.76 0.14
C MET A 125 -5.30 -2.73 0.26
N LEU A 126 -4.99 -4.02 0.38
CA LEU A 126 -5.96 -5.09 0.64
C LEU A 126 -5.91 -5.47 2.13
N VAL A 127 -7.08 -5.71 2.73
CA VAL A 127 -7.27 -5.87 4.18
C VAL A 127 -8.20 -7.02 4.55
#